data_AF-A0A8D9A825-F1
#
_entry.id   AF-A0A8D9A825-F1
#
_cell.length_a   1.000
_cell.length_b   1.000
_cell.length_c   1.000
_cell.angle_alpha   90.00
_cell.angle_beta   90.00
_cell.angle_gamma   90.00
#
_symmetry.space_group_name_H-M   'P 1'
#
loop_
_entity.id
_entity.type
_entity.pdbx_description
1 polymer ?
#
loop_
_entity_poly.entity_id
_entity_poly.type
_entity_poly.pdbx_seq_one_letter_code
_entity_poly.pdbx_strand_id
1 'polypeptide(L)'
;MQNFYKQFRDIGVQLIAFLGNYKPKTKRQGWIKRRYDHIDRVNRIMTYAKANMKPVANSDFGVFPSELVDTVAAVIRFVLKETIVHSLTETDMEIIAYARKHKSFGILSQDTDFSIANAAHYYLSMRHLCLQNMTTCVYDSRGLADHLQLQVNQLPLFATLMGNDIMDYDTMKKFHYPILKAGAIKIFVQSIASLCRPVRCDQEGNPLDKNQIIGLSKQISAGSYLDFTKVYTLMMESISSYSIYSVEDELLIDKMNISSDQKDILSLAVTLYRQCWITCDVLMLLCTKEMQMSTCIEIFNEGNIKPIGNILARLRKVLYGAVLNGELNNKIVCV
;
A
#
# COMPACT_ATOMS: atom_id res chain seq x y z
N MET A 1 4.72 19.67 -10.09
CA MET A 1 5.82 18.71 -9.83
C MET A 1 7.20 19.35 -9.87
N GLN A 2 7.59 20.06 -10.95
CA GLN A 2 8.87 20.77 -11.03
C GLN A 2 9.14 21.70 -9.83
N ASN A 3 8.20 22.61 -9.52
CA ASN A 3 8.32 23.51 -8.37
C ASN A 3 8.45 22.73 -7.05
N PHE A 4 7.72 21.63 -6.88
CA PHE A 4 7.78 20.79 -5.68
C PHE A 4 9.20 20.27 -5.45
N TYR A 5 9.78 19.56 -6.42
CA TYR A 5 11.15 19.05 -6.29
C TYR A 5 12.19 20.16 -6.21
N LYS A 6 12.00 21.28 -6.92
CA LYS A 6 12.89 22.43 -6.85
C LYS A 6 12.98 22.99 -5.42
N GLN A 7 11.85 23.20 -4.75
CA GLN A 7 11.83 23.76 -3.39
C GLN A 7 12.59 22.88 -2.38
N PHE A 8 12.49 21.55 -2.49
CA PHE A 8 13.28 20.64 -1.64
C PHE A 8 14.78 20.70 -1.98
N ARG A 9 15.15 20.73 -3.26
CA ARG A 9 16.56 20.87 -3.66
C ARG A 9 17.17 22.18 -3.19
N ASP A 10 16.42 23.28 -3.27
CA ASP A 10 16.87 24.61 -2.86
C ASP A 10 17.24 24.67 -1.36
N ILE A 11 16.64 23.80 -0.53
CA ILE A 11 17.00 23.64 0.89
C ILE A 11 17.95 22.47 1.17
N GLY A 12 18.54 21.86 0.12
CA GLY A 12 19.49 20.76 0.24
C GLY A 12 18.88 19.40 0.58
N VAL A 13 17.56 19.23 0.41
CA VAL A 13 16.86 17.96 0.64
C VAL A 13 16.69 17.19 -0.68
N GLN A 14 17.22 15.97 -0.73
CA GLN A 14 16.94 15.03 -1.82
C GLN A 14 15.62 14.31 -1.55
N LEU A 15 14.67 14.44 -2.46
CA LEU A 15 13.46 13.64 -2.44
C LEU A 15 13.66 12.35 -3.23
N ILE A 16 13.16 11.25 -2.66
CA ILE A 16 13.10 9.94 -3.30
C ILE A 16 11.64 9.52 -3.34
N ALA A 17 11.05 9.52 -4.53
CA ALA A 17 9.67 9.06 -4.70
C ALA A 17 9.61 7.54 -4.76
N PHE A 18 8.62 6.97 -4.11
CA PHE A 18 8.26 5.56 -4.22
C PHE A 18 6.91 5.45 -4.92
N LEU A 19 6.84 4.64 -5.97
CA LEU A 19 5.65 4.45 -6.79
C LEU A 19 5.41 2.97 -7.02
N GLY A 20 4.26 2.43 -6.61
CA GLY A 20 3.95 1.01 -6.75
C GLY A 20 2.69 0.72 -7.55
N ASN A 21 2.85 -0.11 -8.59
CA ASN A 21 1.75 -0.69 -9.35
C ASN A 21 1.46 -2.14 -8.95
N TYR A 22 2.34 -2.78 -8.18
CA TYR A 22 2.09 -4.11 -7.66
C TYR A 22 0.84 -4.15 -6.77
N LYS A 23 0.05 -5.21 -6.92
CA LYS A 23 -1.14 -5.48 -6.11
C LYS A 23 -1.07 -6.94 -5.63
N PRO A 24 -0.67 -7.18 -4.36
CA PRO A 24 -0.64 -8.52 -3.79
C PRO A 24 -2.00 -9.21 -3.98
N LYS A 25 -2.00 -10.53 -4.27
CA LYS A 25 -3.24 -11.30 -4.49
C LYS A 25 -4.20 -11.17 -3.29
N THR A 26 -3.65 -11.10 -2.08
CA THR A 26 -4.39 -10.93 -0.81
C THR A 26 -5.19 -9.62 -0.75
N LYS A 27 -4.66 -8.51 -1.27
CA LYS A 27 -5.32 -7.19 -1.28
C LYS A 27 -6.18 -6.93 -2.53
N ARG A 28 -6.20 -7.86 -3.49
CA ARG A 28 -6.84 -7.66 -4.80
C ARG A 28 -8.35 -7.42 -4.71
N GLN A 29 -9.06 -8.16 -3.87
CA GLN A 29 -10.51 -7.98 -3.69
C GLN A 29 -10.86 -6.57 -3.19
N GLY A 30 -10.13 -6.08 -2.18
CA GLY A 30 -10.29 -4.71 -1.69
C GLY A 30 -9.93 -3.66 -2.73
N TRP A 31 -8.90 -3.90 -3.55
CA TRP A 31 -8.58 -3.04 -4.69
C TRP A 31 -9.69 -3.02 -5.74
N ILE A 32 -10.23 -4.18 -6.14
CA ILE A 32 -11.34 -4.30 -7.11
C ILE A 32 -12.56 -3.51 -6.62
N LYS A 33 -12.97 -3.72 -5.36
CA LYS A 33 -14.09 -2.98 -4.75
C LYS A 33 -13.87 -1.46 -4.83
N ARG A 34 -12.69 -0.98 -4.40
CA ARG A 34 -12.33 0.45 -4.49
C ARG A 34 -12.38 0.99 -5.92
N ARG A 35 -12.08 0.17 -6.94
CA ARG A 35 -12.15 0.58 -8.35
C ARG A 35 -13.57 0.68 -8.86
N TYR A 36 -14.46 -0.25 -8.49
CA TYR A 36 -15.88 -0.11 -8.79
C TYR A 36 -16.48 1.15 -8.14
N ASP A 37 -16.21 1.36 -6.84
CA ASP A 37 -16.67 2.57 -6.13
C ASP A 37 -16.18 3.86 -6.80
N HIS A 38 -14.94 3.83 -7.30
CA HIS A 38 -14.34 4.93 -8.04
C HIS A 38 -15.03 5.19 -9.38
N ILE A 39 -15.29 4.15 -10.17
CA ILE A 39 -16.00 4.26 -11.46
C ILE A 39 -17.42 4.79 -11.24
N ASP A 40 -18.12 4.30 -10.22
CA ASP A 40 -19.45 4.80 -9.89
C ASP A 40 -19.43 6.28 -9.49
N ARG A 41 -18.39 6.72 -8.76
CA ARG A 41 -18.19 8.14 -8.47
C ARG A 41 -17.97 8.94 -9.75
N VAL A 42 -17.10 8.49 -10.66
CA VAL A 42 -16.86 9.16 -11.95
C VAL A 42 -18.14 9.28 -12.77
N ASN A 43 -18.90 8.18 -12.89
CA ASN A 43 -20.15 8.15 -13.63
C ASN A 43 -21.18 9.15 -13.06
N ARG A 44 -21.29 9.24 -11.72
CA ARG A 44 -22.14 10.23 -11.05
C ARG A 44 -21.71 11.66 -11.37
N ILE A 45 -20.41 11.93 -11.29
CA ILE A 45 -19.83 13.25 -11.60
C ILE A 45 -20.13 13.64 -13.06
N MET A 46 -19.85 12.74 -14.00
CA MET A 46 -20.05 12.98 -15.43
C MET A 46 -21.53 13.18 -15.77
N THR A 47 -22.41 12.38 -15.18
CA THR A 47 -23.87 12.53 -15.33
C THR A 47 -24.34 13.87 -14.80
N TYR A 48 -23.88 14.28 -13.61
CA TYR A 48 -24.19 15.58 -13.03
C TYR A 48 -23.70 16.73 -13.90
N ALA A 49 -22.45 16.68 -14.35
CA ALA A 49 -21.85 17.70 -15.22
C ALA A 49 -22.63 17.84 -16.53
N LYS A 50 -23.00 16.71 -17.16
CA LYS A 50 -23.81 16.68 -18.38
C LYS A 50 -25.20 17.28 -18.20
N ALA A 51 -25.86 16.98 -17.07
CA ALA A 51 -27.21 17.48 -16.78
C ALA A 51 -27.24 18.96 -16.38
N ASN A 52 -26.23 19.44 -15.65
CA ASN A 52 -26.26 20.78 -15.04
C ASN A 52 -25.42 21.82 -15.79
N MET A 53 -24.58 21.41 -16.76
CA MET A 53 -23.60 22.26 -17.47
C MET A 53 -22.74 23.14 -16.54
N LYS A 54 -22.57 22.72 -15.28
CA LYS A 54 -21.80 23.42 -14.26
C LYS A 54 -20.50 22.67 -13.98
N PRO A 55 -19.39 23.40 -13.70
CA PRO A 55 -18.17 22.79 -13.21
C PRO A 55 -18.46 21.99 -11.94
N VAL A 56 -17.91 20.79 -11.87
CA VAL A 56 -17.93 19.95 -10.68
C VAL A 56 -17.02 20.60 -9.62
N ALA A 57 -17.33 20.46 -8.33
CA ALA A 57 -16.51 21.02 -7.27
C ALA A 57 -15.07 20.44 -7.30
N ASN A 58 -14.06 21.25 -6.98
CA ASN A 58 -12.64 20.81 -6.96
C ASN A 58 -12.39 19.57 -6.07
N SER A 59 -13.21 19.34 -5.04
CA SER A 59 -13.17 18.16 -4.17
C SER A 59 -13.51 16.84 -4.88
N ASP A 60 -14.06 16.91 -6.10
CA ASP A 60 -14.43 15.75 -6.91
C ASP A 60 -13.38 15.37 -7.96
N PHE A 61 -12.33 16.18 -8.14
CA PHE A 61 -11.22 15.92 -9.07
C PHE A 61 -10.13 15.00 -8.50
N GLY A 62 -10.36 14.35 -7.36
CA GLY A 62 -9.50 13.26 -6.85
C GLY A 62 -9.53 11.98 -7.70
N VAL A 63 -10.10 12.06 -8.90
CA VAL A 63 -10.18 10.98 -9.88
C VAL A 63 -8.88 11.00 -10.70
N PHE A 64 -7.85 10.32 -10.20
CA PHE A 64 -6.64 10.12 -10.98
C PHE A 64 -6.91 9.07 -12.08
N PRO A 65 -6.58 9.35 -13.35
CA PRO A 65 -6.57 8.34 -14.39
C PRO A 65 -5.73 7.14 -13.95
N SER A 66 -6.17 5.94 -14.31
CA SER A 66 -5.31 4.78 -14.19
C SER A 66 -4.07 4.95 -15.08
N GLU A 67 -2.92 4.37 -14.70
CA GLU A 67 -1.60 4.55 -15.36
C GLU A 67 -0.87 5.88 -15.10
N LEU A 68 -1.44 6.80 -14.30
CA LEU A 68 -0.71 8.01 -13.92
C LEU A 68 0.60 7.69 -13.20
N VAL A 69 0.70 6.54 -12.52
CA VAL A 69 1.92 6.11 -11.82
C VAL A 69 3.11 6.00 -12.77
N ASP A 70 2.96 5.30 -13.90
CA ASP A 70 4.07 5.12 -14.86
C ASP A 70 4.43 6.44 -15.56
N THR A 71 3.42 7.26 -15.87
CA THR A 71 3.64 8.59 -16.45
C THR A 71 4.36 9.51 -15.47
N VAL A 72 3.93 9.54 -14.21
CA VAL A 72 4.57 10.32 -13.14
C VAL A 72 5.98 9.84 -12.90
N ALA A 73 6.20 8.53 -12.93
CA ALA A 73 7.53 7.95 -12.82
C ALA A 73 8.47 8.40 -13.93
N ALA A 74 8.00 8.31 -15.18
CA ALA A 74 8.75 8.74 -16.34
C ALA A 74 9.07 10.24 -16.28
N VAL A 75 8.13 11.08 -15.83
CA VAL A 75 8.36 12.52 -15.63
C VAL A 75 9.44 12.75 -14.57
N ILE A 76 9.32 12.14 -13.38
CA ILE A 76 10.30 12.29 -12.29
C ILE A 76 11.69 11.85 -12.78
N ARG A 77 11.78 10.68 -13.43
CA ARG A 77 13.05 10.09 -13.85
C ARG A 77 13.69 10.80 -15.04
N PHE A 78 12.96 10.93 -16.15
CA PHE A 78 13.55 11.34 -17.43
C PHE A 78 13.47 12.85 -17.66
N VAL A 79 12.43 13.52 -17.13
CA VAL A 79 12.26 14.97 -17.30
C VAL A 79 12.91 15.73 -16.15
N LEU A 80 12.60 15.36 -14.90
CA LEU A 80 13.14 16.04 -13.72
C LEU A 80 14.55 15.57 -13.34
N LYS A 81 14.95 14.38 -13.82
CA LYS A 81 16.24 13.73 -13.48
C LYS A 81 16.37 13.47 -11.97
N GLU A 82 15.25 13.18 -11.33
CA GLU A 82 15.15 12.92 -9.89
C GLU A 82 15.20 11.42 -9.59
N THR A 83 15.51 11.11 -8.34
CA THR A 83 15.55 9.72 -7.88
C THR A 83 14.13 9.21 -7.63
N ILE A 84 13.84 8.04 -8.19
CA ILE A 84 12.58 7.33 -8.00
C ILE A 84 12.86 5.85 -7.80
N VAL A 85 12.03 5.21 -7.00
CA VAL A 85 11.98 3.78 -6.78
C VAL A 85 10.60 3.27 -7.20
N HIS A 86 10.56 2.43 -8.25
CA HIS A 86 9.37 1.64 -8.56
C HIS A 86 9.26 0.49 -7.57
N SER A 87 8.22 0.48 -6.74
CA SER A 87 7.99 -0.59 -5.78
C SER A 87 7.71 -1.90 -6.50
N LEU A 88 8.49 -2.90 -6.15
CA LEU A 88 8.31 -4.30 -6.53
C LEU A 88 7.15 -4.93 -5.76
N THR A 89 6.86 -4.41 -4.57
CA THR A 89 5.91 -4.98 -3.62
C THR A 89 5.02 -3.89 -3.03
N GLU A 90 4.50 -4.08 -1.81
CA GLU A 90 3.77 -3.01 -1.11
C GLU A 90 4.66 -1.77 -0.89
N THR A 91 4.23 -0.65 -1.47
CA THR A 91 4.99 0.61 -1.46
C THR A 91 5.33 1.09 -0.06
N ASP A 92 4.40 0.97 0.89
CA ASP A 92 4.59 1.48 2.24
C ASP A 92 5.67 0.67 2.98
N MET A 93 5.68 -0.65 2.78
CA MET A 93 6.71 -1.55 3.30
C MET A 93 8.09 -1.21 2.74
N GLU A 94 8.18 -0.91 1.45
CA GLU A 94 9.43 -0.51 0.82
C GLU A 94 9.95 0.85 1.31
N ILE A 95 9.06 1.82 1.51
CA ILE A 95 9.41 3.12 2.09
C ILE A 95 9.97 2.91 3.51
N ILE A 96 9.31 2.09 4.32
CA ILE A 96 9.73 1.76 5.68
C ILE A 96 11.12 1.09 5.68
N ALA A 97 11.31 0.08 4.84
CA ALA A 97 12.57 -0.64 4.72
C ALA A 97 13.70 0.28 4.24
N TYR A 98 13.44 1.10 3.23
CA TYR A 98 14.41 2.07 2.71
C TYR A 98 14.78 3.11 3.77
N ALA A 99 13.79 3.67 4.47
CA ALA A 99 14.01 4.68 5.49
C ALA A 99 14.92 4.18 6.62
N ARG A 100 14.68 2.95 7.11
CA ARG A 100 15.51 2.29 8.12
C ARG A 100 16.92 2.03 7.60
N LYS A 101 17.04 1.40 6.42
CA LYS A 101 18.35 1.03 5.81
C LYS A 101 19.24 2.24 5.58
N HIS A 102 18.67 3.33 5.08
CA HIS A 102 19.41 4.54 4.70
C HIS A 102 19.44 5.61 5.81
N LYS A 103 18.87 5.33 7.00
CA LYS A 103 18.73 6.30 8.10
C LYS A 103 18.15 7.62 7.60
N SER A 104 17.06 7.53 6.84
CA SER A 104 16.46 8.67 6.16
C SER A 104 16.04 9.76 7.16
N PHE A 105 16.23 11.02 6.76
CA PHE A 105 15.86 12.19 7.57
C PHE A 105 14.38 12.20 7.94
N GLY A 106 13.50 11.88 6.99
CA GLY A 106 12.08 11.78 7.25
C GLY A 106 11.29 11.13 6.11
N ILE A 107 10.05 10.77 6.41
CA ILE A 107 9.06 10.30 5.44
C ILE A 107 8.00 11.39 5.32
N LEU A 108 7.81 11.92 4.11
CA LEU A 108 6.77 12.90 3.80
C LEU A 108 5.53 12.16 3.26
N SER A 109 4.48 12.07 4.06
CA SER A 109 3.28 11.31 3.72
C SER A 109 2.05 11.84 4.46
N GLN A 110 0.89 11.29 4.11
CA GLN A 110 -0.34 11.42 4.89
C GLN A 110 -0.83 10.08 5.46
N ASP A 111 -0.10 9.00 5.19
CA ASP A 111 -0.38 7.68 5.73
C ASP A 111 0.13 7.56 7.18
N THR A 112 -0.77 7.14 8.07
CA THR A 112 -0.47 6.98 9.49
C THR A 112 0.38 5.77 9.79
N ASP A 113 0.41 4.76 8.92
CA ASP A 113 1.19 3.53 9.14
C ASP A 113 2.69 3.83 9.26
N PHE A 114 3.16 4.87 8.55
CA PHE A 114 4.53 5.35 8.71
C PHE A 114 4.82 5.78 10.14
N SER A 115 3.94 6.56 10.78
CA SER A 115 4.12 6.98 12.17
C SER A 115 4.10 5.79 13.14
N ILE A 116 3.30 4.75 12.86
CA ILE A 116 3.28 3.52 13.67
C ILE A 116 4.58 2.73 13.51
N ALA A 117 5.12 2.64 12.29
CA ALA A 117 6.32 1.87 11.99
C ALA A 117 7.62 2.46 12.59
N ASN A 118 7.66 3.75 12.92
CA ASN A 118 8.82 4.45 13.48
C ASN A 118 10.18 4.17 12.75
N ALA A 119 10.11 4.07 11.42
CA ALA A 119 11.15 3.84 10.43
C ALA A 119 12.07 5.03 10.08
N ALA A 120 11.67 6.28 10.37
CA ALA A 120 12.46 7.48 10.07
C ALA A 120 12.48 8.45 11.25
N HIS A 121 13.39 9.45 11.22
CA HIS A 121 13.50 10.41 12.31
C HIS A 121 12.30 11.38 12.38
N TYR A 122 11.77 11.81 11.23
CA TYR A 122 10.57 12.65 11.16
C TYR A 122 9.49 12.07 10.24
N TYR A 123 8.24 12.11 10.69
CA TYR A 123 7.06 11.88 9.86
C TYR A 123 6.42 13.21 9.51
N LEU A 124 6.66 13.65 8.28
CA LEU A 124 6.28 14.98 7.82
C LEU A 124 4.91 14.90 7.15
N SER A 125 4.00 15.79 7.53
CA SER A 125 2.66 15.82 6.97
C SER A 125 2.66 16.38 5.55
N MET A 126 2.22 15.59 4.58
CA MET A 126 1.99 16.10 3.23
C MET A 126 0.83 17.12 3.21
N ARG A 127 -0.21 16.90 4.02
CA ARG A 127 -1.39 17.78 4.08
C ARG A 127 -1.05 19.19 4.58
N HIS A 128 -0.13 19.30 5.54
CA HIS A 128 0.24 20.59 6.16
C HIS A 128 1.48 21.22 5.53
N LEU A 129 2.04 20.61 4.47
CA LEU A 129 3.23 21.14 3.80
C LEU A 129 2.91 22.45 3.07
N CYS A 130 3.57 23.53 3.49
CA CYS A 130 3.58 24.79 2.78
C CYS A 130 4.88 24.91 1.97
N LEU A 131 4.78 24.82 0.64
CA LEU A 131 5.95 24.85 -0.26
C LEU A 131 6.64 26.22 -0.33
N GLN A 132 5.94 27.31 0.01
CA GLN A 132 6.52 28.65 -0.08
C GLN A 132 7.55 28.92 1.02
N ASN A 133 7.31 28.38 2.21
CA ASN A 133 8.18 28.58 3.38
C ASN A 133 8.84 27.27 3.85
N MET A 134 8.57 26.15 3.16
CA MET A 134 9.07 24.80 3.49
C MET A 134 8.76 24.38 4.93
N THR A 135 7.56 24.73 5.42
CA THR A 135 7.08 24.31 6.76
C THR A 135 6.06 23.19 6.66
N THR A 136 6.02 22.32 7.67
CA THR A 136 4.98 21.29 7.82
C THR A 136 4.87 20.85 9.29
N CYS A 137 3.87 20.03 9.59
CA CYS A 137 3.72 19.38 10.89
C CYS A 137 4.49 18.04 10.93
N VAL A 138 5.02 17.72 12.11
CA VAL A 138 5.57 16.40 12.42
C VAL A 138 4.50 15.57 13.13
N TYR A 139 4.28 14.34 12.66
CA TYR A 139 3.54 13.33 13.41
C TYR A 139 4.50 12.59 14.34
N ASP A 140 4.40 12.86 15.64
CA ASP A 140 5.32 12.30 16.64
C ASP A 140 4.78 10.99 17.23
N SER A 141 5.41 9.87 16.85
CA SER A 141 5.09 8.54 17.35
C SER A 141 5.34 8.41 18.86
N ARG A 142 6.36 9.10 19.40
CA ARG A 142 6.65 9.08 20.84
C ARG A 142 5.59 9.85 21.60
N GLY A 143 5.29 11.08 21.17
CA GLY A 143 4.19 11.86 21.73
C GLY A 143 2.84 11.15 21.66
N LEU A 144 2.56 10.40 20.58
CA LEU A 144 1.38 9.55 20.48
C LEU A 144 1.40 8.43 21.52
N ALA A 145 2.50 7.68 21.61
CA ALA A 145 2.65 6.59 22.58
C ALA A 145 2.50 7.10 24.03
N ASP A 146 3.14 8.21 24.36
CA ASP A 146 3.06 8.85 25.68
C ASP A 146 1.62 9.28 26.01
N HIS A 147 0.92 9.89 25.04
CA HIS A 147 -0.48 10.29 25.21
C HIS A 147 -1.42 9.08 25.44
N LEU A 148 -1.10 7.93 24.85
CA LEU A 148 -1.85 6.68 25.02
C LEU A 148 -1.39 5.85 26.22
N GLN A 149 -0.32 6.27 26.91
CA GLN A 149 0.37 5.52 27.95
C GLN A 149 0.83 4.14 27.45
N LEU A 150 1.44 4.14 26.27
CA LEU A 150 2.00 2.98 25.59
C LEU A 150 3.50 3.17 25.40
N GLN A 151 4.22 2.06 25.21
CA GLN A 151 5.55 2.08 24.64
C GLN A 151 5.44 2.18 23.11
N VAL A 152 6.46 2.76 22.45
CA VAL A 152 6.47 2.92 20.99
C VAL A 152 6.33 1.57 20.27
N ASN A 153 6.93 0.51 20.79
CA ASN A 153 6.82 -0.85 20.25
C ASN A 153 5.44 -1.51 20.48
N GLN A 154 4.54 -0.90 21.25
CA GLN A 154 3.14 -1.34 21.37
C GLN A 154 2.23 -0.67 20.32
N LEU A 155 2.72 0.34 19.59
CA LEU A 155 1.93 1.02 18.56
C LEU A 155 1.45 0.10 17.41
N PRO A 156 2.23 -0.90 16.93
CA PRO A 156 1.75 -1.87 15.96
C PRO A 156 0.51 -2.62 16.44
N LEU A 157 0.53 -3.17 17.67
CA LEU A 157 -0.64 -3.82 18.27
C LEU A 157 -1.82 -2.86 18.41
N PHE A 158 -1.55 -1.61 18.82
CA PHE A 158 -2.57 -0.59 18.91
C PHE A 158 -3.23 -0.32 17.55
N ALA A 159 -2.45 -0.15 16.48
CA ALA A 159 -2.97 0.04 15.12
C ALA A 159 -3.80 -1.16 14.66
N THR A 160 -3.32 -2.39 14.90
CA THR A 160 -4.07 -3.63 14.64
C THR A 160 -5.43 -3.65 15.35
N LEU A 161 -5.49 -3.28 16.62
CA LEU A 161 -6.75 -3.27 17.39
C LEU A 161 -7.67 -2.09 17.05
N MET A 162 -7.11 -0.96 16.61
CA MET A 162 -7.88 0.16 16.06
C MET A 162 -8.53 -0.19 14.71
N GLY A 163 -7.99 -1.19 14.01
CA GLY A 163 -8.36 -1.57 12.66
C GLY A 163 -7.46 -0.88 11.63
N ASN A 164 -6.98 -1.65 10.68
CA ASN A 164 -6.09 -1.19 9.61
C ASN A 164 -6.38 -1.96 8.30
N ASP A 165 -5.52 -1.80 7.30
CA ASP A 165 -5.68 -2.44 5.98
C ASP A 165 -5.76 -3.97 6.03
N ILE A 166 -5.23 -4.61 7.08
CA ILE A 166 -5.26 -6.06 7.30
C ILE A 166 -6.43 -6.45 8.21
N MET A 167 -6.63 -5.70 9.30
CA MET A 167 -7.77 -5.85 10.22
C MET A 167 -8.89 -4.87 9.86
N ASP A 168 -9.67 -5.22 8.83
CA ASP A 168 -10.64 -4.32 8.24
C ASP A 168 -11.85 -4.00 9.15
N TYR A 169 -12.62 -2.99 8.73
CA TYR A 169 -13.81 -2.55 9.47
C TYR A 169 -14.81 -3.68 9.71
N ASP A 170 -15.08 -4.53 8.72
CA ASP A 170 -16.09 -5.58 8.85
C ASP A 170 -15.66 -6.66 9.86
N THR A 171 -14.36 -6.96 9.92
CA THR A 171 -13.76 -7.84 10.93
C THR A 171 -13.84 -7.22 12.32
N MET A 172 -13.57 -5.93 12.44
CA MET A 172 -13.41 -5.26 13.74
C MET A 172 -14.71 -4.65 14.30
N LYS A 173 -15.73 -4.43 13.47
CA LYS A 173 -16.95 -3.68 13.82
C LYS A 173 -17.61 -4.18 15.10
N LYS A 174 -17.81 -5.49 15.26
CA LYS A 174 -18.48 -6.04 16.45
C LYS A 174 -17.62 -5.98 17.70
N PHE A 175 -16.30 -6.02 17.55
CA PHE A 175 -15.35 -5.79 18.65
C PHE A 175 -15.32 -4.31 19.07
N HIS A 176 -15.38 -3.38 18.11
CA HIS A 176 -15.39 -1.94 18.39
C HIS A 176 -16.73 -1.43 18.95
N TYR A 177 -17.86 -1.99 18.53
CA TYR A 177 -19.18 -1.45 18.83
C TYR A 177 -19.49 -1.29 20.33
N PRO A 178 -19.23 -2.27 21.22
CA PRO A 178 -19.43 -2.10 22.64
C PRO A 178 -18.59 -0.97 23.24
N ILE A 179 -17.36 -0.80 22.73
CA ILE A 179 -16.41 0.21 23.19
C ILE A 179 -16.86 1.61 22.73
N LEU A 180 -17.31 1.74 21.48
CA LEU A 180 -17.83 2.98 20.92
C LEU A 180 -19.11 3.44 21.61
N LYS A 181 -19.98 2.52 22.04
CA LYS A 181 -21.18 2.86 22.83
C LYS A 181 -20.87 3.52 24.17
N ALA A 182 -19.66 3.35 24.69
CA ALA A 182 -19.24 3.94 25.97
C ALA A 182 -18.93 5.45 25.88
N GLY A 183 -18.96 6.08 24.69
CA GLY A 183 -18.93 7.54 24.55
C GLY A 183 -18.13 8.09 23.36
N ALA A 184 -17.52 9.25 23.52
CA ALA A 184 -16.80 9.97 22.47
C ALA A 184 -15.59 9.19 21.91
N ILE A 185 -15.16 9.51 20.68
CA ILE A 185 -14.02 8.85 20.00
C ILE A 185 -12.74 8.81 20.84
N LYS A 186 -12.52 9.83 21.69
CA LYS A 186 -11.41 9.88 22.64
C LYS A 186 -11.43 8.70 23.63
N ILE A 187 -12.61 8.33 24.11
CA ILE A 187 -12.80 7.19 25.03
C ILE A 187 -12.51 5.89 24.28
N PHE A 188 -12.99 5.75 23.05
CA PHE A 188 -12.70 4.58 22.22
C PHE A 188 -11.20 4.37 22.03
N VAL A 189 -10.47 5.41 21.62
CA VAL A 189 -9.01 5.37 21.45
C VAL A 189 -8.29 4.96 22.73
N GLN A 190 -8.67 5.56 23.88
CA GLN A 190 -8.06 5.24 25.17
C GLN A 190 -8.40 3.82 25.65
N SER A 191 -9.60 3.32 25.36
CA SER A 191 -10.00 1.95 25.66
C SER A 191 -9.19 0.95 24.84
N ILE A 192 -8.97 1.18 23.54
CA ILE A 192 -8.10 0.32 22.74
C ILE A 192 -6.66 0.35 23.25
N ALA A 193 -6.13 1.53 23.60
CA ALA A 193 -4.81 1.63 24.22
C ALA A 193 -4.73 0.83 25.52
N SER A 194 -5.78 0.85 26.36
CA SER A 194 -5.80 0.10 27.61
C SER A 194 -5.66 -1.43 27.42
N LEU A 195 -6.16 -1.97 26.31
CA LEU A 195 -6.01 -3.38 25.95
C LEU A 195 -4.57 -3.73 25.53
N CYS A 196 -3.80 -2.76 25.04
CA CYS A 196 -2.42 -2.95 24.60
C CYS A 196 -1.43 -2.91 25.78
N ARG A 197 -1.70 -2.07 26.79
CA ARG A 197 -0.82 -1.85 27.96
C ARG A 197 -0.27 -3.13 28.62
N PRO A 198 -1.07 -4.19 28.88
CA PRO A 198 -0.55 -5.40 29.52
C PRO A 198 0.31 -6.27 28.60
N VAL A 199 0.33 -6.00 27.29
CA VAL A 199 1.04 -6.79 26.29
C VAL A 199 2.46 -6.29 26.12
N ARG A 200 3.44 -7.10 26.52
CA ARG A 200 4.86 -6.79 26.30
C ARG A 200 5.23 -7.14 24.86
N CYS A 201 5.89 -6.21 24.17
CA CYS A 201 6.40 -6.41 22.81
C CYS A 201 7.93 -6.37 22.79
N ASP A 202 8.54 -7.04 21.81
CA ASP A 202 9.96 -6.87 21.48
C ASP A 202 10.24 -5.52 20.80
N GLN A 203 11.48 -5.30 20.33
CA GLN A 203 11.85 -4.04 19.66
C GLN A 203 11.18 -3.86 18.29
N GLU A 204 10.72 -4.93 17.67
CA GLU A 204 10.04 -4.95 16.37
C GLU A 204 8.52 -4.81 16.52
N GLY A 205 8.02 -4.84 17.75
CA GLY A 205 6.61 -4.72 18.09
C GLY A 205 5.87 -6.05 18.18
N ASN A 206 6.58 -7.18 18.07
CA ASN A 206 5.96 -8.50 18.18
C ASN A 206 5.64 -8.82 19.67
N PRO A 207 4.44 -9.35 19.97
CA PRO A 207 4.06 -9.73 21.33
C PRO A 207 4.93 -10.88 21.87
N LEU A 208 5.48 -10.70 23.07
CA LEU A 208 6.30 -11.71 23.75
C LEU A 208 5.47 -12.85 24.34
N ASP A 209 4.26 -12.54 24.83
CA ASP A 209 3.30 -13.53 25.34
C ASP A 209 2.14 -13.72 24.37
N LYS A 210 2.12 -14.88 23.70
CA LYS A 210 1.08 -15.24 22.72
C LYS A 210 -0.29 -15.45 23.38
N ASN A 211 -0.36 -15.77 24.68
CA ASN A 211 -1.64 -16.04 25.34
C ASN A 211 -2.54 -14.80 25.40
N GLN A 212 -1.95 -13.62 25.59
CA GLN A 212 -2.69 -12.36 25.59
C GLN A 212 -3.28 -12.06 24.20
N ILE A 213 -2.52 -12.34 23.14
CA ILE A 213 -3.00 -12.20 21.76
C ILE A 213 -4.11 -13.20 21.47
N ILE A 214 -3.95 -14.46 21.89
CA ILE A 214 -5.01 -15.48 21.77
C ILE A 214 -6.31 -15.00 22.44
N GLY A 215 -6.22 -14.39 23.62
CA GLY A 215 -7.36 -13.81 24.31
C GLY A 215 -8.07 -12.72 23.49
N LEU A 216 -7.31 -11.77 22.95
CA LEU A 216 -7.83 -10.70 22.09
C LEU A 216 -8.43 -11.24 20.79
N SER A 217 -7.76 -12.19 20.13
CA SER A 217 -8.24 -12.82 18.90
C SER A 217 -9.58 -13.55 19.13
N LYS A 218 -9.75 -14.22 20.28
CA LYS A 218 -11.03 -14.85 20.63
C LYS A 218 -12.16 -13.84 20.80
N GLN A 219 -11.88 -12.69 21.41
CA GLN A 219 -12.87 -11.61 21.57
C GLN A 219 -13.29 -11.04 20.21
N ILE A 220 -12.33 -10.83 19.31
CA ILE A 220 -12.61 -10.36 17.95
C ILE A 220 -13.39 -11.42 17.16
N SER A 221 -12.98 -12.69 17.21
CA SER A 221 -13.64 -13.77 16.46
C SER A 221 -15.07 -14.05 16.93
N ALA A 222 -15.39 -13.86 18.22
CA ALA A 222 -16.75 -14.04 18.73
C ALA A 222 -17.76 -13.09 18.07
N GLY A 223 -17.30 -11.95 17.55
CA GLY A 223 -18.10 -10.98 16.83
C GLY A 223 -17.89 -10.97 15.31
N SER A 224 -16.76 -11.47 14.82
CA SER A 224 -16.42 -11.45 13.39
C SER A 224 -17.22 -12.49 12.59
N TYR A 225 -17.20 -12.35 11.26
CA TYR A 225 -17.60 -13.40 10.32
C TYR A 225 -16.49 -14.45 10.11
N LEU A 226 -15.29 -14.17 10.64
CA LEU A 226 -14.11 -15.03 10.57
C LEU A 226 -13.97 -15.87 11.85
N ASP A 227 -13.47 -17.09 11.68
CA ASP A 227 -13.11 -17.95 12.82
C ASP A 227 -11.87 -17.44 13.57
N PHE A 228 -11.64 -18.01 14.76
CA PHE A 228 -10.51 -17.68 15.61
C PHE A 228 -9.16 -17.81 14.89
N THR A 229 -8.96 -18.90 14.15
CA THR A 229 -7.69 -19.18 13.48
C THR A 229 -7.38 -18.09 12.47
N LYS A 230 -8.37 -17.69 11.66
CA LYS A 230 -8.19 -16.66 10.65
C LYS A 230 -7.96 -15.28 11.28
N VAL A 231 -8.69 -14.94 12.34
CA VAL A 231 -8.49 -13.68 13.07
C VAL A 231 -7.09 -13.62 13.68
N TYR A 232 -6.64 -14.69 14.35
CA TYR A 232 -5.30 -14.75 14.95
C TYR A 232 -4.21 -14.57 13.88
N THR A 233 -4.33 -15.25 12.73
CA THR A 233 -3.40 -15.09 11.62
C THR A 233 -3.37 -13.65 11.10
N LEU A 234 -4.52 -13.04 10.84
CA LEU A 234 -4.60 -11.66 10.38
C LEU A 234 -4.03 -10.67 11.40
N MET A 235 -4.25 -10.88 12.70
CA MET A 235 -3.65 -10.05 13.74
C MET A 235 -2.13 -10.13 13.74
N MET A 236 -1.58 -11.34 13.63
CA MET A 236 -0.12 -11.52 13.59
C MET A 236 0.47 -10.91 12.31
N GLU A 237 -0.16 -11.12 11.15
CA GLU A 237 0.22 -10.49 9.88
C GLU A 237 0.17 -8.96 9.97
N SER A 238 -0.87 -8.42 10.61
CA SER A 238 -1.05 -6.99 10.83
C SER A 238 0.06 -6.40 11.70
N ILE A 239 0.40 -7.04 12.82
CA ILE A 239 1.47 -6.57 13.69
C ILE A 239 2.82 -6.65 12.98
N SER A 240 3.11 -7.78 12.31
CA SER A 240 4.37 -7.97 11.60
C SER A 240 4.51 -7.07 10.37
N SER A 241 3.42 -6.52 9.83
CA SER A 241 3.50 -5.55 8.72
C SER A 241 4.25 -4.27 9.10
N TYR A 242 4.43 -3.97 10.39
CA TYR A 242 5.21 -2.81 10.82
C TYR A 242 6.70 -3.15 11.09
N SER A 243 7.09 -4.44 11.07
CA SER A 243 8.44 -4.89 11.40
C SER A 243 9.40 -4.88 10.19
N ILE A 244 10.56 -5.54 10.30
CA ILE A 244 11.59 -5.54 9.25
C ILE A 244 11.05 -6.25 8.01
N TYR A 245 11.07 -5.52 6.89
CA TYR A 245 10.60 -6.01 5.61
C TYR A 245 11.77 -6.16 4.63
N SER A 246 11.80 -7.30 3.94
CA SER A 246 12.72 -7.61 2.86
C SER A 246 11.91 -7.76 1.56
N VAL A 247 12.27 -6.99 0.53
CA VAL A 247 11.56 -6.98 -0.75
C VAL A 247 11.74 -8.32 -1.46
N GLU A 248 12.92 -8.91 -1.30
CA GLU A 248 13.33 -10.17 -1.90
C GLU A 248 12.47 -11.35 -1.40
N ASP A 249 12.03 -11.30 -0.14
CA ASP A 249 11.19 -12.34 0.46
C ASP A 249 9.80 -12.41 -0.17
N GLU A 250 9.23 -11.27 -0.61
CA GLU A 250 7.88 -11.22 -1.18
C GLU A 250 7.85 -11.56 -2.67
N LEU A 251 8.92 -11.25 -3.42
CA LEU A 251 9.03 -11.69 -4.81
C LEU A 251 9.36 -13.18 -4.95
N LEU A 252 9.75 -13.85 -3.85
CA LEU A 252 10.11 -15.27 -3.79
C LEU A 252 11.19 -15.66 -4.81
N ILE A 253 12.03 -14.71 -5.25
CA ILE A 253 13.05 -14.93 -6.29
C ILE A 253 13.95 -16.10 -5.91
N ASP A 254 14.38 -16.15 -4.64
CA ASP A 254 15.27 -17.19 -4.13
C ASP A 254 14.60 -18.57 -4.03
N LYS A 255 13.26 -18.62 -4.04
CA LYS A 255 12.48 -19.87 -4.01
C LYS A 255 12.12 -20.37 -5.41
N MET A 256 12.45 -19.62 -6.46
CA MET A 256 12.22 -20.05 -7.84
C MET A 256 13.24 -21.12 -8.25
N ASN A 257 12.76 -22.27 -8.71
CA ASN A 257 13.59 -23.32 -9.29
C ASN A 257 13.92 -22.98 -10.75
N ILE A 258 14.88 -22.08 -10.95
CA ILE A 258 15.29 -21.54 -12.26
C ILE A 258 16.80 -21.70 -12.49
N SER A 259 17.22 -21.80 -13.76
CA SER A 259 18.63 -21.92 -14.15
C SER A 259 19.43 -20.65 -13.83
N SER A 260 20.76 -20.72 -13.88
CA SER A 260 21.63 -19.55 -13.67
C SER A 260 21.32 -18.41 -14.64
N ASP A 261 21.20 -18.72 -15.93
CA ASP A 261 20.87 -17.73 -16.97
C ASP A 261 19.52 -17.05 -16.73
N GLN A 262 18.53 -17.82 -16.24
CA GLN A 262 17.22 -17.28 -15.88
C GLN A 262 17.29 -16.33 -14.67
N LYS A 263 18.19 -16.58 -13.70
CA LYS A 263 18.43 -15.67 -12.58
C LYS A 263 19.04 -14.34 -13.04
N ASP A 264 19.97 -14.39 -13.99
CA ASP A 264 20.59 -13.19 -14.55
C ASP A 264 19.58 -12.33 -15.31
N ILE A 265 18.72 -12.96 -16.13
CA ILE A 265 17.63 -12.28 -16.83
C ILE A 265 16.66 -11.65 -15.84
N LEU A 266 16.30 -12.36 -14.78
CA LEU A 266 15.40 -11.84 -13.75
C LEU A 266 16.01 -10.66 -12.99
N SER A 267 17.30 -10.74 -12.63
CA SER A 267 18.04 -9.64 -12.00
C SER A 267 18.09 -8.40 -12.90
N LEU A 268 18.34 -8.59 -14.20
CA LEU A 268 18.28 -7.51 -15.18
C LEU A 268 16.87 -6.92 -15.27
N ALA A 269 15.82 -7.74 -15.33
CA ALA A 269 14.44 -7.28 -15.39
C ALA A 269 14.04 -6.48 -14.13
N VAL A 270 14.42 -6.93 -12.93
CA VAL A 270 14.23 -6.19 -11.68
C VAL A 270 14.93 -4.83 -11.75
N THR A 271 16.18 -4.80 -12.23
CA THR A 271 16.94 -3.56 -12.40
C THR A 271 16.25 -2.60 -13.37
N LEU A 272 15.80 -3.10 -14.53
CA LEU A 272 15.09 -2.32 -15.53
C LEU A 272 13.76 -1.78 -14.98
N TYR A 273 13.01 -2.58 -14.23
CA TYR A 273 11.76 -2.17 -13.61
C TYR A 273 12.00 -1.07 -12.56
N ARG A 274 12.98 -1.26 -11.65
CA ARG A 274 13.39 -0.26 -10.65
C ARG A 274 13.78 1.08 -11.27
N GLN A 275 14.31 1.04 -12.49
CA GLN A 275 14.72 2.21 -13.27
C GLN A 275 13.65 2.75 -14.22
N CYS A 276 12.42 2.22 -14.15
CA CYS A 276 11.28 2.62 -14.99
C CYS A 276 11.45 2.33 -16.50
N TRP A 277 12.29 1.36 -16.88
CA TRP A 277 12.47 0.93 -18.28
C TRP A 277 11.43 -0.09 -18.74
N ILE A 278 10.86 -0.87 -17.82
CA ILE A 278 9.80 -1.85 -18.10
C ILE A 278 8.66 -1.70 -17.09
N THR A 279 7.47 -2.17 -17.46
CA THR A 279 6.28 -2.14 -16.59
C THR A 279 6.26 -3.31 -15.61
N CYS A 280 5.41 -3.20 -14.58
CA CYS A 280 5.18 -4.26 -13.60
C CYS A 280 4.67 -5.54 -14.29
N ASP A 281 3.89 -5.42 -15.36
CA ASP A 281 3.37 -6.56 -16.12
C ASP A 281 4.47 -7.47 -16.67
N VAL A 282 5.54 -6.89 -17.21
CA VAL A 282 6.68 -7.65 -17.76
C VAL A 282 7.41 -8.37 -16.64
N LEU A 283 7.64 -7.69 -15.52
CA LEU A 283 8.30 -8.29 -14.36
C LEU A 283 7.46 -9.42 -13.74
N MET A 284 6.15 -9.21 -13.56
CA MET A 284 5.25 -10.23 -13.03
C MET A 284 5.10 -11.42 -13.97
N LEU A 285 5.13 -11.20 -15.28
CA LEU A 285 5.14 -12.28 -16.24
C LEU A 285 6.40 -13.16 -16.09
N LEU A 286 7.56 -12.56 -15.83
CA LEU A 286 8.80 -13.30 -15.55
C LEU A 286 8.75 -14.03 -14.20
N CYS A 287 8.28 -13.36 -13.14
CA CYS A 287 8.26 -13.92 -11.79
C CYS A 287 7.19 -15.00 -11.58
N THR A 288 5.97 -14.74 -12.03
CA THR A 288 4.80 -15.57 -11.69
C THR A 288 4.13 -16.22 -12.89
N LYS A 289 4.64 -16.01 -14.11
CA LYS A 289 4.00 -16.46 -15.37
C LYS A 289 2.55 -15.93 -15.52
N GLU A 290 2.25 -14.83 -14.84
CA GLU A 290 0.93 -14.19 -14.81
C GLU A 290 1.11 -12.70 -15.11
N MET A 291 0.38 -12.19 -16.10
CA MET A 291 0.35 -10.76 -16.38
C MET A 291 -0.73 -10.11 -15.49
N GLN A 292 -0.36 -9.07 -14.73
CA GLN A 292 -1.24 -8.40 -13.78
C GLN A 292 -1.64 -7.02 -14.29
N MET A 293 -2.65 -6.98 -15.18
CA MET A 293 -3.22 -5.73 -15.69
C MET A 293 -4.08 -5.03 -14.63
N SER A 294 -3.42 -4.52 -13.60
CA SER A 294 -4.04 -3.81 -12.48
C SER A 294 -4.26 -2.31 -12.78
N THR A 295 -4.14 -1.92 -14.04
CA THR A 295 -3.97 -0.51 -14.42
C THR A 295 -5.15 0.08 -15.17
N CYS A 296 -6.31 -0.58 -15.24
CA CYS A 296 -7.39 -0.06 -16.10
C CYS A 296 -8.71 0.15 -15.38
N ILE A 297 -9.24 1.35 -15.59
CA ILE A 297 -10.64 1.71 -15.35
C ILE A 297 -11.46 0.94 -16.41
N GLU A 298 -12.01 -0.21 -16.03
CA GLU A 298 -12.95 -0.92 -16.90
C GLU A 298 -14.37 -0.39 -16.64
N ILE A 299 -14.89 0.44 -17.53
CA ILE A 299 -16.28 0.92 -17.46
C ILE A 299 -17.20 -0.21 -17.93
N PHE A 300 -17.52 -1.14 -17.03
CA PHE A 300 -18.39 -2.28 -17.34
C PHE A 300 -19.85 -1.89 -17.61
N ASN A 301 -20.25 -0.66 -17.25
CA ASN A 301 -21.62 -0.18 -17.43
C ASN A 301 -21.94 0.21 -18.88
N GLU A 302 -20.94 0.32 -19.75
CA GLU A 302 -21.15 0.54 -21.18
C GLU A 302 -20.86 -0.76 -21.95
N GLY A 303 -21.90 -1.45 -22.41
CA GLY A 303 -21.78 -2.69 -23.19
C GLY A 303 -20.98 -2.58 -24.50
N ASN A 304 -20.58 -1.36 -24.88
CA ASN A 304 -19.80 -1.08 -26.08
C ASN A 304 -18.29 -0.92 -25.83
N ILE A 305 -17.83 -0.83 -24.57
CA ILE A 305 -16.40 -0.71 -24.26
C ILE A 305 -15.84 -2.11 -23.97
N LYS A 306 -14.95 -2.57 -24.84
CA LYS A 306 -14.25 -3.83 -24.60
C LYS A 306 -13.29 -3.67 -23.41
N PRO A 307 -13.28 -4.60 -22.43
CA PRO A 307 -12.26 -4.66 -21.39
C PRO A 307 -10.87 -4.55 -21.99
N ILE A 308 -9.96 -3.83 -21.33
CA ILE A 308 -8.62 -3.60 -21.89
C ILE A 308 -7.85 -4.91 -22.03
N GLY A 309 -8.14 -5.91 -21.19
CA GLY A 309 -7.57 -7.25 -21.29
C GLY A 309 -7.96 -7.93 -22.61
N ASN A 310 -9.15 -7.62 -23.14
CA ASN A 310 -9.59 -8.10 -24.44
C ASN A 310 -8.93 -7.33 -25.58
N ILE A 311 -8.77 -6.01 -25.43
CA ILE A 311 -8.09 -5.16 -26.42
C ILE A 311 -6.62 -5.60 -26.56
N LEU A 312 -5.93 -5.83 -25.44
CA LEU A 312 -4.51 -6.18 -25.41
C LEU A 312 -4.24 -7.68 -25.57
N ALA A 313 -5.26 -8.51 -25.86
CA ALA A 313 -5.11 -9.97 -25.95
C ALA A 313 -4.02 -10.42 -26.92
N ARG A 314 -3.84 -9.71 -28.05
CA ARG A 314 -2.78 -10.04 -29.02
C ARG A 314 -1.38 -9.70 -28.48
N LEU A 315 -1.21 -8.53 -27.85
CA LEU A 315 0.04 -8.14 -27.21
C LEU A 315 0.42 -9.13 -26.10
N ARG A 316 -0.56 -9.56 -25.29
CA ARG A 316 -0.36 -10.59 -24.27
C ARG A 316 0.18 -11.88 -24.88
N LYS A 317 -0.46 -12.41 -25.92
CA LYS A 317 0.01 -13.63 -26.59
C LYS A 317 1.46 -13.51 -27.07
N VAL A 318 1.85 -12.35 -27.60
CA VAL A 318 3.23 -12.09 -28.01
C VAL A 318 4.17 -12.08 -26.81
N LEU A 319 3.83 -11.36 -25.73
CA LEU A 319 4.65 -11.32 -24.51
C LEU A 319 4.80 -12.70 -23.87
N TYR A 320 3.72 -13.46 -23.75
CA TYR A 320 3.75 -14.84 -23.28
C TYR A 320 4.62 -15.74 -24.17
N GLY A 321 4.48 -15.63 -25.50
CA GLY A 321 5.30 -16.39 -26.45
C GLY A 321 6.79 -16.06 -26.34
N ALA A 322 7.12 -14.77 -26.20
CA ALA A 322 8.49 -14.28 -26.07
C ALA A 322 9.13 -14.66 -24.73
N VAL A 323 8.37 -14.61 -23.62
CA VAL A 323 8.89 -14.88 -22.27
C VAL A 323 8.91 -16.37 -21.94
N LEU A 324 7.93 -17.15 -22.41
CA LEU A 324 7.81 -18.58 -22.09
C LEU A 324 8.28 -19.51 -23.21
N ASN A 325 8.99 -19.01 -24.24
CA ASN A 325 9.45 -19.79 -25.40
C ASN A 325 8.34 -20.66 -26.05
N GLY A 326 7.10 -20.17 -26.04
CA GLY A 326 5.95 -20.92 -26.58
C GLY A 326 5.37 -22.03 -25.68
N GLU A 327 5.87 -22.22 -24.45
CA GLU A 327 5.25 -23.09 -23.44
C GLU A 327 3.98 -22.43 -22.86
N LEU A 328 2.94 -22.32 -23.69
CA LEU A 328 1.58 -21.98 -23.25
C LEU A 328 0.97 -23.18 -22.53
N ASN A 329 1.37 -23.41 -21.28
CA ASN A 329 0.54 -24.24 -20.41
C ASN A 329 -0.81 -23.54 -20.25
N ASN A 330 -1.90 -24.29 -20.44
CA ASN A 330 -3.32 -23.87 -20.54
C ASN A 330 -3.91 -23.14 -19.29
N LYS A 331 -3.11 -22.41 -18.52
CA LYS A 331 -3.53 -21.56 -17.41
C LYS A 331 -3.30 -20.09 -17.74
N ILE A 332 -3.91 -19.61 -18.82
CA ILE A 332 -4.21 -18.18 -18.93
C ILE A 332 -5.38 -17.95 -17.95
N VAL A 333 -5.06 -17.72 -16.68
CA VAL A 333 -6.08 -17.32 -15.71
C VAL A 333 -6.33 -15.83 -15.94
N CYS A 334 -7.46 -15.51 -16.57
CA CYS A 334 -8.03 -14.17 -16.47
C CYS A 334 -8.40 -13.92 -15.02
N VAL A 335 -7.85 -12.87 -14.43
CA VAL A 335 -8.48 -12.16 -13.31
C VAL A 335 -8.49 -10.69 -13.67
#